data_AF-A0A0D3GE52-F1
#
_entry.id   AF-A0A0D3GE52-F1
#
_cell.length_a   1.000
_cell.length_b   1.000
_cell.length_c   1.000
_cell.angle_alpha   90.00
_cell.angle_beta   90.00
_cell.angle_gamma   90.00
#
_symmetry.space_group_name_H-M   'P 1'
#
loop_
_entity.id
_entity.type
_entity.pdbx_description
1 polymer ?
#
loop_
_entity_poly.entity_id
_entity_poly.type
_entity_poly.pdbx_seq_one_letter_code
_entity_poly.pdbx_strand_id
1 'polypeptide(L)'
;MDTDKLGEAAAAHPPEAEKRRGVAAPGAATVLVLVALPLMLVSYFFGDLAADTVLAPLDWGKMRADVACARPASVEPCLHSPPPLVCRARRDRDPAAHLPFLRHCEDVPAGLKLFD
;
A
#
# COMPACT_ATOMS: atom_id res chain seq x y z
N MET A 1 -52.36 43.99 -49.41
CA MET A 1 -52.18 44.89 -50.57
C MET A 1 -52.13 46.28 -49.95
N ASP A 2 -50.97 46.86 -49.64
CA ASP A 2 -49.78 47.07 -50.46
C ASP A 2 -48.55 47.25 -49.55
N THR A 3 -47.51 46.42 -49.73
CA THR A 3 -46.19 46.72 -50.34
C THR A 3 -45.17 47.41 -49.42
N ASP A 4 -44.27 46.56 -48.95
CA ASP A 4 -42.85 46.74 -48.63
C ASP A 4 -42.09 47.95 -49.19
N LYS A 5 -41.33 48.60 -48.30
CA LYS A 5 -39.85 48.76 -48.30
C LYS A 5 -39.44 50.17 -47.86
N LEU A 6 -38.97 50.29 -46.61
CA LEU A 6 -38.14 51.40 -46.18
C LEU A 6 -36.68 50.98 -46.29
N GLY A 7 -35.94 51.65 -47.17
CA GLY A 7 -34.52 51.50 -47.35
C GLY A 7 -33.73 52.41 -46.41
N GLU A 8 -32.73 51.78 -45.80
CA GLU A 8 -31.36 52.25 -45.54
C GLU A 8 -31.06 53.35 -44.50
N ALA A 9 -30.05 52.99 -43.70
CA ALA A 9 -29.06 53.81 -42.99
C ALA A 9 -29.48 54.56 -41.72
N ALA A 10 -29.01 54.06 -40.58
CA ALA A 10 -27.84 54.65 -39.90
C ALA A 10 -27.44 53.81 -38.68
N ALA A 11 -26.15 53.53 -38.60
CA ALA A 11 -25.50 52.68 -37.62
C ALA A 11 -25.14 53.41 -36.32
N ALA A 12 -25.30 52.72 -35.18
CA ALA A 12 -24.46 52.74 -33.97
C ALA A 12 -25.11 51.75 -32.99
N HIS A 13 -24.51 50.67 -32.49
CA HIS A 13 -23.24 50.51 -31.77
C HIS A 13 -22.92 49.00 -31.76
N PRO A 14 -21.69 48.50 -31.99
CA PRO A 14 -21.39 47.11 -31.67
C PRO A 14 -21.15 46.97 -30.15
N PRO A 15 -21.64 45.89 -29.52
CA PRO A 15 -21.36 45.58 -28.12
C PRO A 15 -19.97 44.95 -27.95
N GLU A 16 -19.32 45.32 -26.84
CA GLU A 16 -18.06 44.78 -26.33
C GLU A 16 -17.98 43.24 -26.46
N ALA A 17 -16.99 42.76 -27.21
CA ALA A 17 -16.76 41.33 -27.38
C ALA A 17 -16.04 40.76 -26.14
N GLU A 18 -16.79 40.01 -25.33
CA GLU A 18 -16.28 39.17 -24.26
C GLU A 18 -15.22 38.19 -24.80
N LYS A 19 -13.95 38.45 -24.48
CA LYS A 19 -12.81 37.62 -24.83
C LYS A 19 -12.86 36.31 -24.03
N ARG A 20 -13.65 35.34 -24.52
CA ARG A 20 -13.58 33.95 -24.07
C ARG A 20 -12.18 33.42 -24.36
N ARG A 21 -11.34 33.34 -23.33
CA ARG A 21 -10.11 32.52 -23.36
C ARG A 21 -10.56 31.07 -23.54
N GLY A 22 -10.59 30.62 -24.80
CA GLY A 22 -10.72 29.21 -25.11
C GLY A 22 -9.55 28.47 -24.47
N VAL A 23 -9.84 27.52 -23.59
CA VAL A 23 -8.83 26.57 -23.12
C VAL A 23 -8.41 25.78 -24.35
N ALA A 24 -7.16 25.94 -24.77
CA ALA A 24 -6.61 25.22 -25.91
C ALA A 24 -6.81 23.72 -25.67
N ALA A 25 -7.40 23.03 -26.65
CA ALA A 25 -7.58 21.59 -26.58
C ALA A 25 -6.20 20.94 -26.33
N PRO A 26 -6.08 20.05 -25.33
CA PRO A 26 -4.80 19.42 -25.03
C PRO A 26 -4.29 18.72 -26.28
N GLY A 27 -3.05 19.03 -26.67
CA GLY A 27 -2.42 18.39 -27.82
C GLY A 27 -2.37 16.87 -27.62
N ALA A 28 -2.30 16.11 -28.70
CA ALA A 28 -2.27 14.65 -28.66
C ALA A 28 -1.20 14.10 -27.70
N ALA A 29 -0.06 14.79 -27.56
CA ALA A 29 1.00 14.47 -26.59
C ALA A 29 0.55 14.63 -25.14
N THR A 30 -0.18 15.70 -24.80
CA THR A 30 -0.74 15.91 -23.46
C THR A 30 -1.79 14.85 -23.12
N VAL A 31 -2.61 14.46 -24.10
CA VAL A 31 -3.59 13.38 -23.92
C VAL A 31 -2.89 12.03 -23.72
N LEU A 32 -1.84 11.74 -24.49
CA LEU A 32 -1.04 10.53 -24.35
C LEU A 32 -0.38 10.43 -22.98
N VAL A 33 0.19 11.53 -22.46
CA VAL A 33 0.80 11.53 -21.13
C VAL A 33 -0.28 11.36 -20.05
N LEU A 34 -1.40 12.08 -20.14
CA LEU A 34 -2.48 12.00 -19.14
C LEU A 34 -3.20 10.65 -19.12
N VAL A 35 -3.12 9.85 -20.18
CA VAL A 35 -3.72 8.52 -20.24
C VAL A 35 -2.68 7.42 -19.99
N ALA A 36 -1.53 7.46 -20.66
CA ALA A 36 -0.52 6.41 -20.58
C ALA A 36 0.27 6.44 -19.27
N LEU A 37 0.54 7.61 -18.69
CA LEU A 37 1.26 7.70 -17.42
C LEU A 37 0.48 7.09 -16.25
N PRO A 38 -0.83 7.39 -16.03
CA PRO A 38 -1.58 6.70 -15.00
C PRO A 38 -1.81 5.24 -15.34
N LEU A 39 -1.97 4.85 -16.62
CA LEU A 39 -2.03 3.43 -16.98
C LEU A 39 -0.73 2.71 -16.62
N MET A 40 0.43 3.29 -16.92
CA MET A 40 1.74 2.75 -16.58
C MET A 40 1.97 2.72 -15.07
N LEU A 41 1.52 3.74 -14.33
CA LEU A 41 1.59 3.74 -12.86
C LEU A 41 0.68 2.66 -12.27
N VAL A 42 -0.56 2.52 -12.73
CA VAL A 42 -1.44 1.42 -12.31
C VAL A 42 -0.81 0.08 -12.68
N SER A 43 -0.21 -0.06 -13.85
CA SER A 43 0.53 -1.27 -14.25
C SER A 43 1.78 -1.49 -13.40
N TYR A 44 2.44 -0.45 -12.90
CA TYR A 44 3.62 -0.59 -12.04
C TYR A 44 3.25 -0.89 -10.57
N PHE A 45 2.13 -0.33 -10.09
CA PHE A 45 1.64 -0.57 -8.73
C PHE A 45 0.80 -1.86 -8.61
N PHE A 46 0.16 -2.31 -9.69
CA PHE A 46 -0.70 -3.50 -9.71
C PHE A 46 -0.23 -4.61 -10.66
N GLY A 47 0.65 -4.32 -11.62
CA GLY A 47 1.19 -5.29 -12.58
C GLY A 47 2.52 -5.86 -12.10
N ASP A 48 2.42 -6.73 -11.12
CA ASP A 48 3.12 -8.03 -11.11
C ASP A 48 2.52 -8.95 -10.01
N LEU A 49 1.19 -8.94 -9.87
CA LEU A 49 0.52 -10.18 -9.48
C LEU A 49 0.31 -10.97 -10.75
N ALA A 50 1.38 -11.61 -11.23
CA ALA A 50 1.24 -12.78 -12.07
C ALA A 50 0.14 -13.65 -11.43
N ALA A 51 -0.88 -14.00 -12.21
CA ALA A 51 -1.99 -14.85 -11.77
C ALA A 51 -1.50 -16.20 -11.20
N ASP A 52 -0.22 -16.52 -11.37
CA ASP A 52 0.49 -17.64 -10.76
C ASP A 52 0.67 -17.50 -9.23
N THR A 53 0.33 -16.36 -8.63
CA THR A 53 0.40 -16.15 -7.16
C THR A 53 -0.87 -16.55 -6.41
N VAL A 54 -1.96 -16.86 -7.12
CA VAL A 54 -3.14 -17.47 -6.49
C VAL A 54 -2.93 -18.98 -6.48
N LEU A 55 -2.28 -19.45 -5.41
CA LEU A 55 -1.86 -20.84 -5.16
C LEU A 55 -0.55 -21.23 -5.86
N ALA A 56 0.54 -20.53 -5.51
CA ALA A 56 1.79 -21.29 -5.37
C ALA A 56 1.48 -22.47 -4.43
N PRO A 57 1.58 -23.74 -4.89
CA PRO A 57 1.32 -24.87 -4.03
C PRO A 57 2.24 -24.73 -2.84
N LEU A 58 1.65 -24.67 -1.65
CA LEU A 58 2.36 -24.74 -0.39
C LEU A 58 3.39 -25.86 -0.51
N ASP A 59 4.67 -25.50 -0.60
CA ASP A 59 5.75 -26.47 -0.68
C ASP A 59 5.84 -27.14 0.70
N TRP A 60 5.10 -28.22 0.86
CA TRP A 60 5.07 -29.02 2.08
C TRP A 60 6.45 -29.60 2.40
N GLY A 61 7.36 -29.70 1.42
CA GLY A 61 8.76 -30.03 1.66
C GLY A 61 9.47 -28.92 2.42
N LYS A 62 9.18 -27.65 2.08
CA LYS A 62 9.76 -26.46 2.72
C LYS A 62 9.15 -26.11 4.08
N MET A 63 7.95 -26.61 4.37
CA MET A 63 7.26 -26.43 5.67
C MET A 63 7.48 -27.58 6.65
N ARG A 64 8.27 -28.60 6.29
CA ARG A 64 8.68 -29.63 7.23
C ARG A 64 9.91 -29.15 7.99
N ALA A 65 9.84 -29.22 9.32
CA ALA A 65 11.02 -29.08 10.16
C ALA A 65 11.94 -30.30 9.96
N ASP A 66 13.26 -30.09 10.07
CA ASP A 66 14.26 -31.16 9.98
C ASP A 66 14.08 -32.23 11.08
N VAL A 67 13.45 -31.85 12.20
CA VAL A 67 13.08 -32.72 13.32
C VAL A 67 11.57 -32.71 13.52
N ALA A 68 10.97 -33.90 13.64
CA ALA A 68 9.52 -34.03 13.84
C ALA A 68 9.07 -33.55 15.23
N CYS A 69 9.87 -33.84 16.26
CA CYS A 69 9.61 -33.47 17.64
C CYS A 69 10.92 -33.20 18.37
N ALA A 70 10.94 -32.20 19.23
CA ALA A 70 12.00 -31.98 20.20
C ALA A 70 11.42 -32.10 21.61
N ARG A 71 12.23 -32.58 22.57
CA ARG A 71 11.81 -32.59 23.97
C ARG A 71 11.73 -31.12 24.42
N PRO A 72 10.57 -30.67 24.93
CA PRO A 72 10.47 -29.33 25.44
C PRO A 72 11.38 -29.22 26.64
N ALA A 73 11.99 -28.06 26.76
CA ALA A 73 13.06 -27.92 27.70
C ALA A 73 12.45 -27.80 29.15
N SER A 74 11.25 -27.23 29.31
CA SER A 74 10.44 -27.33 30.54
C SER A 74 8.96 -27.65 30.22
N VAL A 75 8.14 -27.88 31.24
CA VAL A 75 6.68 -28.10 31.09
C VAL A 75 5.89 -26.78 30.97
N GLU A 76 6.54 -25.64 31.14
CA GLU A 76 5.90 -24.33 31.16
C GLU A 76 5.41 -23.92 29.76
N PRO A 77 4.28 -23.20 29.66
CA PRO A 77 3.77 -22.71 28.39
C PRO A 77 4.66 -21.58 27.83
N CYS A 78 4.68 -21.44 26.50
CA CYS A 78 5.35 -20.32 25.84
C CYS A 78 4.45 -19.07 25.80
N LEU A 79 4.95 -17.94 26.28
CA LEU A 79 4.33 -16.64 26.09
C LEU A 79 4.77 -16.05 24.76
N HIS A 80 3.93 -16.12 23.73
CA HIS A 80 4.29 -15.71 22.35
C HIS A 80 4.51 -14.21 22.15
N SER A 81 3.89 -13.37 22.99
CA SER A 81 3.92 -11.91 22.86
C SER A 81 4.25 -11.26 24.21
N PRO A 82 5.49 -11.43 24.71
CA PRO A 82 5.88 -10.81 25.97
C PRO A 82 5.95 -9.29 25.84
N PRO A 83 5.56 -8.53 26.87
CA PRO A 83 5.75 -7.09 26.87
C PRO A 83 7.25 -6.74 26.91
N PRO A 84 7.67 -5.62 26.29
CA PRO A 84 9.06 -5.18 26.33
C PRO A 84 9.47 -4.82 27.78
N LEU A 85 10.70 -5.16 28.19
CA LEU A 85 11.19 -4.85 29.54
C LEU A 85 11.67 -3.40 29.65
N VAL A 86 10.72 -2.47 29.73
CA VAL A 86 10.99 -1.02 29.79
C VAL A 86 10.67 -0.37 31.14
N CYS A 87 10.41 -1.15 32.20
CA CYS A 87 9.97 -0.61 33.50
C CYS A 87 10.94 0.44 34.10
N ARG A 88 12.26 0.29 33.87
CA ARG A 88 13.31 1.25 34.25
C ARG A 88 14.29 1.59 33.13
N ALA A 89 14.41 0.75 32.12
CA ALA A 89 15.31 0.98 31.00
C ALA A 89 14.61 1.85 29.94
N ARG A 90 15.31 2.85 29.40
CA ARG A 90 14.82 3.66 28.27
C ARG A 90 14.81 2.90 26.93
N ARG A 91 15.30 1.66 26.92
CA ARG A 91 15.36 0.78 25.76
C ARG A 91 14.90 -0.60 26.18
N ASP A 92 14.26 -1.29 25.26
CA ASP A 92 13.89 -2.68 25.43
C ASP A 92 15.13 -3.54 25.68
N ARG A 93 14.98 -4.54 26.54
CA ARG A 93 16.04 -5.47 26.89
C ARG A 93 15.49 -6.87 26.84
N ASP A 94 16.30 -7.79 26.34
CA ASP A 94 15.97 -9.21 26.33
C ASP A 94 15.85 -9.74 27.78
N PRO A 95 14.65 -10.20 28.20
CA PRO A 95 14.45 -10.80 29.51
C PRO A 95 15.30 -12.06 29.71
N ALA A 96 15.47 -12.87 28.67
CA ALA A 96 16.21 -14.13 28.72
C ALA A 96 17.71 -13.92 28.92
N ALA A 97 18.24 -12.74 28.59
CA ALA A 97 19.63 -12.38 28.84
C ALA A 97 19.90 -11.95 30.30
N HIS A 98 18.87 -11.72 31.10
CA HIS A 98 18.99 -11.13 32.44
C HIS A 98 18.41 -11.98 33.56
N LEU A 99 17.47 -12.89 33.25
CA LEU A 99 16.80 -13.74 34.23
C LEU A 99 17.15 -15.20 33.94
N PRO A 100 17.85 -15.92 34.86
CA PRO A 100 18.39 -17.26 34.58
C PRO A 100 17.30 -18.32 34.38
N PHE A 101 16.13 -18.10 34.97
CA PHE A 101 14.95 -18.95 34.86
C PHE A 101 14.05 -18.59 33.66
N LEU A 102 14.46 -17.68 32.79
CA LEU A 102 13.76 -17.35 31.54
C LEU A 102 14.61 -17.68 30.33
N ARG A 103 13.98 -18.29 29.33
CA ARG A 103 14.58 -18.55 28.01
C ARG A 103 13.58 -18.28 26.90
N HIS A 104 14.09 -18.10 25.69
CA HIS A 104 13.27 -18.11 24.49
C HIS A 104 12.73 -19.52 24.23
N CYS A 105 11.54 -19.60 23.65
CA CYS A 105 10.88 -20.87 23.39
C CYS A 105 11.45 -21.58 22.15
N GLU A 106 11.38 -22.91 22.17
CA GLU A 106 11.78 -23.80 21.08
C GLU A 106 10.88 -23.70 19.83
N ASP A 107 9.63 -23.29 20.01
CA ASP A 107 8.57 -23.25 18.99
C ASP A 107 8.35 -21.84 18.43
N VAL A 108 8.36 -20.82 19.29
CA VAL A 108 8.21 -19.41 18.92
C VAL A 108 9.44 -18.63 19.38
N PRO A 109 10.38 -18.29 18.48
CA PRO A 109 11.66 -17.68 18.84
C PRO A 109 11.56 -16.32 19.55
N ALA A 110 10.47 -15.59 19.33
CA ALA A 110 10.21 -14.30 19.99
C ALA A 110 9.48 -14.45 21.34
N GLY A 111 9.01 -15.65 21.66
CA GLY A 111 8.29 -15.94 22.88
C GLY A 111 9.23 -16.25 24.05
N LEU A 112 8.70 -16.20 25.26
CA LEU A 112 9.44 -16.50 26.49
C LEU A 112 8.78 -17.61 27.30
N LYS A 113 9.63 -18.40 27.96
CA LYS A 113 9.23 -19.54 28.78
C LYS A 113 10.08 -19.64 30.03
N LEU A 114 9.45 -20.11 31.12
CA LEU A 114 10.10 -20.39 32.38
C LEU A 114 10.87 -21.70 32.34
N PHE A 115 11.99 -21.73 33.06
CA PHE A 115 12.90 -22.85 33.15
C PHE A 115 13.37 -23.05 34.58
N ASP A 116 13.59 -24.32 34.95
CA ASP A 116 14.15 -24.74 36.24
C ASP A 116 15.64 -25.10 36.09
#